data_AF-A0A1I2L200-F1
#
_entry.id   AF-A0A1I2L200-F1
#
_cell.length_a   1.000
_cell.length_b   1.000
_cell.length_c   1.000
_cell.angle_alpha   90.00
_cell.angle_beta   90.00
_cell.angle_gamma   90.00
#
_symmetry.space_group_name_H-M   'P 1'
#
loop_
_entity.id
_entity.type
_entity.pdbx_description
1 polymer ?
#
loop_
_entity_poly.entity_id
_entity_poly.type
_entity_poly.pdbx_seq_one_letter_code
_entity_poly.pdbx_strand_id
1 'polypeptide(L)'
;MMKKVELKLYQVSEQKKKTIYDYVDEYVSNKYDIRFNEISPEFQISIKGKHSWEDFEVNSLLIELAKSNIEVNPGKLDIYLRSNLIARFNPIAEYFDKLPKWVGGDHIRKLASYLPTRESEEFLYHFRKWLV
;
A
#
# COMPACT_ATOMS: atom_id res chain seq x y z
N MET A 1 -2.27 20.64 -32.00
CA MET A 1 -2.60 19.44 -31.20
C MET A 1 -2.90 19.90 -29.79
N MET A 2 -4.18 20.05 -29.43
CA MET A 2 -4.57 20.52 -28.10
C MET A 2 -4.28 19.41 -27.09
N LYS A 3 -3.43 19.66 -26.09
CA LYS A 3 -3.24 18.75 -24.96
C LYS A 3 -4.61 18.54 -24.32
N LYS A 4 -5.11 17.31 -24.35
CA LYS A 4 -6.32 16.90 -23.65
C LYS A 4 -6.06 17.16 -22.16
N VAL A 5 -6.71 18.16 -21.59
CA VAL A 5 -6.58 18.46 -20.17
C VAL A 5 -7.29 17.33 -19.43
N GLU A 6 -6.52 16.44 -18.81
CA GLU A 6 -7.07 15.44 -17.90
C GLU A 6 -7.66 16.17 -16.69
N LEU A 7 -8.99 16.19 -16.62
CA LEU A 7 -9.71 16.61 -15.43
C LEU A 7 -9.42 15.61 -14.31
N LYS A 8 -8.67 16.04 -13.31
CA LYS A 8 -8.41 15.27 -12.08
C LYS A 8 -9.26 15.81 -10.94
N LEU A 9 -9.81 14.92 -10.13
CA LEU A 9 -10.58 15.30 -8.93
C LEU A 9 -9.70 16.10 -7.96
N TYR A 10 -10.35 17.01 -7.21
CA TYR A 10 -9.73 17.79 -6.12
C TYR A 10 -8.54 18.68 -6.53
N GLN A 11 -8.52 19.15 -7.79
CA GLN A 11 -7.49 20.07 -8.29
C GLN A 11 -7.97 21.51 -8.32
N VAL A 12 -7.06 22.43 -8.05
CA VAL A 12 -7.27 23.88 -8.19
C VAL A 12 -6.48 24.35 -9.41
N SER A 13 -7.16 24.87 -10.43
CA SER A 13 -6.53 25.28 -11.70
C SER A 13 -5.61 26.51 -11.57
N GLU A 14 -5.96 27.44 -10.69
CA GLU A 14 -5.18 28.64 -10.42
C GLU A 14 -5.00 28.83 -8.92
N GLN A 15 -3.90 28.28 -8.39
CA GLN A 15 -3.56 28.44 -6.99
C GLN A 15 -2.89 29.80 -6.74
N LYS A 16 -3.49 30.63 -5.89
CA LYS A 16 -2.97 31.99 -5.59
C LYS A 16 -1.73 31.99 -4.68
N LYS A 17 -1.62 31.01 -3.77
CA LYS A 17 -0.51 30.89 -2.81
C LYS A 17 -0.35 29.44 -2.37
N LYS A 18 0.90 29.01 -2.16
CA LYS A 18 1.20 27.74 -1.46
C LYS A 18 0.63 27.76 -0.05
N THR A 19 -0.06 26.69 0.29
CA THR A 19 -0.61 26.37 1.59
C THR A 19 0.33 25.44 2.35
N ILE A 20 0.04 25.22 3.63
CA ILE A 20 0.76 24.23 4.43
C ILE A 20 0.67 22.81 3.85
N TYR A 21 -0.44 22.45 3.19
CA TYR A 21 -0.58 21.14 2.56
C TYR A 21 0.39 20.97 1.40
N ASP A 22 0.64 22.02 0.61
CA ASP A 22 1.60 21.97 -0.49
C ASP A 22 3.02 21.78 0.04
N TYR A 23 3.39 22.48 1.12
CA TYR A 23 4.71 22.33 1.74
C TYR A 23 4.91 20.93 2.33
N VAL A 24 3.90 20.40 3.03
CA VAL A 24 3.94 19.04 3.57
C VAL A 24 4.05 18.02 2.44
N ASP A 25 3.21 18.14 1.41
CA ASP A 25 3.19 17.19 0.28
C ASP A 25 4.52 17.20 -0.48
N GLU A 26 5.05 18.37 -0.81
CA GLU A 26 6.33 18.52 -1.49
C GLU A 26 7.48 17.93 -0.67
N TYR A 27 7.49 18.14 0.65
CA TYR A 27 8.51 17.59 1.52
C TYR A 27 8.42 16.06 1.63
N VAL A 28 7.22 15.57 1.94
CA VAL A 28 6.95 14.15 2.22
C VAL A 28 7.12 13.32 0.95
N SER A 29 6.48 13.71 -0.15
CA SER A 29 6.53 12.96 -1.41
C SER A 29 7.93 12.91 -2.03
N ASN A 30 8.84 13.79 -1.64
CA ASN A 30 10.24 13.74 -2.06
C ASN A 30 11.07 12.70 -1.29
N LYS A 31 10.68 12.36 -0.07
CA LYS A 31 11.44 11.48 0.83
C LYS A 31 10.81 10.11 1.04
N TYR A 32 9.49 10.05 1.06
CA TYR A 32 8.74 8.90 1.50
C TYR A 32 7.61 8.56 0.53
N ASP A 33 7.32 7.26 0.44
CA ASP A 33 6.05 6.76 -0.04
C ASP A 33 5.17 6.50 1.19
N ILE A 34 3.96 7.04 1.21
CA ILE A 34 2.97 6.77 2.26
C ILE A 34 1.75 6.14 1.60
N ARG A 35 1.19 5.12 2.26
CA ARG A 35 -0.04 4.47 1.80
C ARG A 35 -0.97 4.14 2.95
N PHE A 36 -2.26 4.10 2.66
CA PHE A 36 -3.32 3.70 3.59
C PHE A 36 -3.75 2.26 3.31
N ASN A 37 -3.64 1.40 4.32
CA ASN A 37 -4.08 0.00 4.27
C ASN A 37 -5.60 -0.07 4.48
N GLU A 38 -6.32 -0.54 3.47
CA GLU A 38 -7.80 -0.64 3.56
C GLU A 38 -8.29 -1.78 4.47
N ILE A 39 -7.43 -2.74 4.79
CA ILE A 39 -7.78 -3.92 5.61
C ILE A 39 -7.47 -3.71 7.09
N SER A 40 -6.33 -3.08 7.45
CA SER A 40 -5.96 -2.77 8.85
C SER A 40 -6.30 -1.33 9.31
N PRO A 41 -7.07 -0.57 8.52
CA PRO A 41 -7.15 0.90 8.54
C PRO A 41 -5.95 1.74 9.02
N GLU A 42 -4.71 1.32 8.77
CA GLU A 42 -3.50 2.01 9.23
C GLU A 42 -2.70 2.62 8.06
N PHE A 43 -1.88 3.62 8.39
CA PHE A 43 -0.92 4.17 7.44
C PHE A 43 0.41 3.44 7.51
N GLN A 44 1.05 3.27 6.36
CA GLN A 44 2.39 2.73 6.24
C GLN A 44 3.30 3.72 5.53
N ILE A 45 4.58 3.71 5.87
CA ILE A 45 5.61 4.57 5.30
C ILE A 45 6.78 3.74 4.77
N SER A 46 7.39 4.21 3.69
CA SER A 46 8.65 3.69 3.19
C SER A 46 9.53 4.83 2.70
N ILE A 47 10.85 4.65 2.72
CA ILE A 47 11.74 5.54 1.96
C ILE A 47 11.36 5.42 0.48
N LYS A 48 11.24 6.57 -0.19
CA LYS A 48 10.79 6.68 -1.58
C LYS A 48 11.48 5.66 -2.49
N GLY A 49 10.68 4.83 -3.15
CA GLY A 49 11.13 3.82 -4.10
C GLY A 49 11.77 2.55 -3.49
N LYS A 50 11.96 2.47 -2.17
CA LYS A 50 12.46 1.24 -1.54
C LYS A 50 11.38 0.17 -1.35
N HIS A 51 10.13 0.59 -1.14
CA HIS A 51 8.99 -0.30 -0.89
C HIS A 51 9.20 -1.29 0.29
N SER A 52 10.04 -0.90 1.26
CA SER A 52 10.16 -1.55 2.57
C SER A 52 9.26 -0.80 3.53
N TRP A 53 8.09 -1.35 3.82
CA TRP A 53 7.02 -0.66 4.54
C TRP A 53 7.15 -0.84 6.05
N GLU A 54 7.00 0.27 6.78
CA GLU A 54 6.98 0.37 8.24
C GLU A 54 5.66 1.04 8.68
N ASP A 55 5.30 0.86 9.95
CA ASP A 55 4.13 1.54 10.52
C ASP A 55 4.37 3.05 10.56
N PHE A 56 3.35 3.83 10.16
CA PHE A 56 3.45 5.27 10.16
C PHE A 56 3.26 5.84 11.56
N GLU A 57 4.29 6.46 12.13
CA GLU A 57 4.22 7.16 13.41
C GLU A 57 4.06 8.68 13.22
N VAL A 58 2.88 9.20 13.57
CA VAL A 58 2.46 10.59 13.33
C VAL A 58 3.37 11.59 14.04
N ASN A 59 3.73 11.34 15.31
CA ASN A 59 4.51 12.30 16.09
C ASN A 59 5.92 12.47 15.54
N SER A 60 6.51 11.39 15.03
CA SER A 60 7.83 11.41 14.40
C SER A 60 7.84 12.30 13.17
N LEU A 61 6.81 12.21 12.30
CA LEU A 61 6.72 13.07 11.14
C LEU A 61 6.48 14.54 11.52
N LEU A 62 5.65 14.81 12.53
CA LEU A 62 5.44 16.17 13.03
C LEU A 62 6.76 16.81 13.50
N ILE A 63 7.58 16.07 14.25
CA ILE A 63 8.89 16.53 14.70
C ILE A 63 9.83 16.75 13.51
N GLU A 64 9.84 15.85 12.53
CA GLU A 64 10.66 16.00 11.32
C GLU A 64 10.26 17.26 10.54
N LEU A 65 8.96 17.47 10.30
CA LEU A 65 8.44 18.63 9.59
C LEU A 65 8.80 19.93 10.31
N ALA A 66 8.65 19.98 11.64
CA ALA A 66 9.06 21.14 12.45
C ALA A 66 10.57 21.43 12.32
N LYS A 67 11.43 20.40 12.35
CA LYS A 67 12.88 20.54 12.13
C LYS A 67 13.22 21.06 10.72
N SER A 68 12.35 20.82 9.75
CA SER A 68 12.44 21.34 8.38
C SER A 68 11.79 22.72 8.19
N ASN A 69 11.38 23.38 9.28
CA ASN A 69 10.69 24.68 9.27
C ASN A 69 9.31 24.63 8.59
N ILE A 70 8.63 23.47 8.65
CA ILE A 70 7.25 23.24 8.18
C ILE A 70 6.37 23.03 9.41
N GLU A 71 5.76 24.11 9.90
CA GLU A 71 4.87 24.04 11.07
C GLU A 71 3.45 23.60 10.68
N VAL A 72 3.15 22.32 10.95
CA VAL A 72 1.82 21.74 10.79
C VAL A 72 1.34 21.17 12.11
N ASN A 73 0.07 21.36 12.43
CA ASN A 73 -0.52 20.76 13.62
C ASN A 73 -1.05 19.34 13.32
N PRO A 74 -1.28 18.49 14.34
CA PRO A 74 -1.74 17.12 14.14
C PRO A 74 -3.03 17.02 13.32
N GLY A 75 -4.00 17.92 13.52
CA GLY A 75 -5.28 17.90 12.79
C GLY A 75 -5.12 18.19 11.30
N LYS A 76 -4.26 19.13 10.92
CA LYS A 76 -3.93 19.38 9.51
C LYS A 76 -3.16 18.22 8.90
N LEU A 77 -2.25 17.60 9.66
CA LEU A 77 -1.55 16.41 9.16
C LEU A 77 -2.51 15.23 8.96
N ASP A 78 -3.49 15.03 9.86
CA ASP A 78 -4.53 14.00 9.69
C ASP A 78 -5.40 14.26 8.44
N ILE A 79 -5.78 15.52 8.18
CA ILE A 79 -6.48 15.91 6.94
C ILE A 79 -5.63 15.56 5.70
N TYR A 80 -4.33 15.88 5.72
CA TYR A 80 -3.42 15.53 4.63
C TYR A 80 -3.37 14.01 4.42
N LEU A 81 -3.14 13.24 5.48
CA LEU A 81 -3.00 11.79 5.43
C LEU A 81 -4.28 11.10 4.92
N ARG A 82 -5.46 11.58 5.31
CA ARG A 82 -6.75 10.99 4.91
C ARG A 82 -7.27 11.49 3.55
N SER A 83 -6.57 12.44 2.92
CA SER A 83 -6.95 13.00 1.62
C SER A 83 -6.66 12.05 0.46
N ASN A 84 -7.05 12.46 -0.76
CA ASN A 84 -6.72 11.72 -1.99
C ASN A 84 -5.25 11.93 -2.45
N LEU A 85 -4.43 12.61 -1.65
CA LEU A 85 -2.98 12.70 -1.89
C LEU A 85 -2.25 11.43 -1.46
N ILE A 86 -2.81 10.68 -0.50
CA ILE A 86 -2.24 9.42 -0.04
C ILE A 86 -2.89 8.26 -0.78
N ALA A 87 -2.05 7.40 -1.36
CA ALA A 87 -2.51 6.21 -2.06
C ALA A 87 -3.16 5.22 -1.09
N ARG A 88 -4.28 4.65 -1.50
CA ARG A 88 -4.92 3.54 -0.79
C ARG A 88 -4.49 2.24 -1.44
N PHE A 89 -4.29 1.21 -0.64
CA PHE A 89 -3.97 -0.11 -1.15
C PHE A 89 -4.70 -1.20 -0.36
N ASN A 90 -5.04 -2.26 -1.07
CA ASN A 90 -5.56 -3.48 -0.48
C ASN A 90 -4.43 -4.52 -0.46
N PRO A 91 -3.85 -4.86 0.71
CA PRO A 91 -2.75 -5.81 0.81
C PRO A 91 -3.10 -7.20 0.29
N ILE A 92 -4.37 -7.62 0.41
CA ILE A 92 -4.83 -8.93 -0.06
C ILE A 92 -4.83 -8.94 -1.59
N ALA A 93 -5.42 -7.92 -2.22
CA ALA A 93 -5.40 -7.79 -3.68
C ALA A 93 -3.96 -7.70 -4.21
N GLU A 94 -3.12 -6.85 -3.60
CA GLU A 94 -1.72 -6.69 -3.99
C GLU A 94 -0.93 -8.01 -3.88
N TYR A 95 -1.20 -8.82 -2.85
CA TYR A 95 -0.60 -10.15 -2.71
C TYR A 95 -0.96 -11.05 -3.89
N PHE A 96 -2.25 -11.17 -4.21
CA PHE A 96 -2.71 -12.02 -5.32
C PHE A 96 -2.24 -11.51 -6.69
N ASP A 97 -2.21 -10.20 -6.90
CA ASP A 97 -1.72 -9.57 -8.15
C ASP A 97 -0.21 -9.78 -8.36
N LYS A 98 0.55 -9.89 -7.28
CA LYS A 98 2.00 -10.14 -7.31
C LYS A 98 2.37 -11.62 -7.37
N LEU A 99 1.41 -12.54 -7.26
CA LEU A 99 1.71 -13.96 -7.37
C LEU A 99 2.34 -14.25 -8.74
N PRO A 100 3.40 -15.09 -8.79
CA PRO A 100 3.94 -15.53 -10.06
C PRO A 100 2.85 -16.24 -10.85
N LYS A 101 2.91 -16.13 -12.18
CA LYS A 101 2.03 -16.90 -13.05
C LYS A 101 2.13 -18.36 -12.69
N TRP A 102 0.98 -19.03 -12.62
CA TRP A 102 0.95 -20.45 -12.36
C TRP A 102 1.78 -21.18 -13.41
N VAL A 103 2.84 -21.86 -12.97
CA VAL A 103 3.79 -22.57 -13.81
C VAL A 103 3.31 -23.99 -14.19
N GLY A 104 2.06 -24.32 -13.89
CA GLY A 104 1.52 -25.67 -14.06
C GLY A 104 1.90 -26.61 -12.92
N GLY A 105 1.45 -27.86 -13.02
CA GLY A 105 1.82 -28.92 -12.08
C GLY A 105 0.79 -29.17 -10.97
N ASP A 106 0.87 -30.37 -10.42
CA ASP A 106 -0.06 -30.90 -9.43
C ASP A 106 0.50 -30.70 -8.02
N HIS A 107 0.48 -29.46 -7.54
CA HIS A 107 1.05 -29.10 -6.24
C HIS A 107 0.35 -29.79 -5.06
N ILE A 108 -0.95 -30.09 -5.18
CA ILE A 108 -1.68 -30.84 -4.14
C ILE A 108 -1.15 -32.28 -4.06
N ARG A 109 -0.91 -32.95 -5.20
CA ARG A 109 -0.27 -34.29 -5.19
C ARG A 109 1.14 -34.24 -4.62
N LYS A 110 1.94 -33.26 -5.02
CA LYS A 110 3.31 -33.09 -4.48
C LYS A 110 3.30 -32.85 -2.97
N LEU A 111 2.34 -32.09 -2.45
CA LEU A 111 2.18 -31.88 -1.03
C LEU A 111 1.76 -33.18 -0.32
N ALA A 112 0.76 -33.89 -0.86
CA ALA A 112 0.28 -35.15 -0.31
C ALA A 112 1.36 -36.24 -0.29
N SER A 113 2.26 -36.27 -1.28
CA SER A 113 3.33 -37.28 -1.36
C SER A 113 4.37 -37.18 -0.24
N TYR A 114 4.43 -36.08 0.50
CA TYR A 114 5.31 -35.96 1.66
C TYR A 114 4.76 -36.65 2.92
N LEU A 115 3.49 -37.03 2.92
CA LEU A 115 2.86 -37.67 4.06
C LEU A 115 2.92 -39.21 3.93
N PRO A 116 3.43 -39.94 4.94
CA PRO A 116 3.46 -41.40 4.92
C PRO A 116 2.04 -41.94 5.15
N THR A 117 1.31 -42.10 4.05
CA THR A 117 -0.07 -42.59 4.03
C THR A 117 -0.10 -44.03 3.54
N ARG A 118 -1.01 -44.85 4.09
CA ARG A 118 -1.21 -46.23 3.62
C ARG A 118 -1.92 -46.28 2.27
N GLU A 119 -2.88 -45.38 2.08
CA GLU A 119 -3.76 -45.28 0.92
C GLU A 119 -3.58 -43.90 0.28
N SER A 120 -2.49 -43.73 -0.46
CA SER A 120 -2.03 -42.42 -0.91
C SER A 120 -2.94 -41.77 -1.96
N GLU A 121 -3.63 -42.55 -2.80
CA GLU A 121 -4.53 -42.01 -3.82
C GLU A 121 -5.89 -41.61 -3.22
N GLU A 122 -6.41 -42.37 -2.27
CA GLU A 122 -7.61 -42.08 -1.48
C GLU A 122 -7.39 -40.83 -0.62
N PHE A 123 -6.23 -40.78 0.05
CA PHE A 123 -5.82 -39.59 0.79
C PHE A 123 -5.74 -38.38 -0.14
N LEU A 124 -5.07 -38.49 -1.29
CA LEU A 124 -4.98 -37.40 -2.26
C LEU A 124 -6.36 -36.95 -2.74
N TYR A 125 -7.27 -37.88 -3.03
CA TYR A 125 -8.63 -37.58 -3.46
C TYR A 125 -9.39 -36.75 -2.42
N HIS A 126 -9.39 -37.19 -1.16
CA HIS A 126 -10.05 -36.47 -0.08
C HIS A 126 -9.36 -35.15 0.25
N PHE A 127 -8.04 -35.12 0.23
CA PHE A 127 -7.25 -33.93 0.51
C PHE A 127 -7.47 -32.83 -0.53
N ARG A 128 -7.62 -33.19 -1.82
CA ARG A 128 -8.03 -32.23 -2.87
C ARG A 128 -9.37 -31.57 -2.56
N LYS A 129 -10.38 -32.36 -2.18
CA LYS A 129 -11.73 -31.85 -1.86
C LYS A 129 -11.77 -30.93 -0.64
N TRP A 130 -10.77 -31.02 0.22
CA TRP A 130 -10.67 -30.14 1.40
C TRP A 130 -10.03 -28.79 1.06
N LEU A 131 -9.12 -28.77 0.08
CA LEU A 131 -8.40 -27.56 -0.32
C LEU A 131 -9.12 -26.73 -1.40
N VAL A 132 -10.03 -27.36 -2.15
CA VAL A 132 -10.75 -26.77 -3.29
C VAL A 132 -12.22 -27.13 -3.21
#